data_AF-A0AAD9BDB7-F1
#
_entry.id   AF-A0AAD9BDB7-F1
#
_cell.length_a   1.000
_cell.length_b   1.000
_cell.length_c   1.000
_cell.angle_alpha   90.00
_cell.angle_beta   90.00
_cell.angle_gamma   90.00
#
_symmetry.space_group_name_H-M   'P 1'
#
loop_
_entity.id
_entity.type
_entity.pdbx_description
1 polymer ?
#
loop_
_entity_poly.entity_id
_entity_poly.type
_entity_poly.pdbx_seq_one_letter_code
_entity_poly.pdbx_strand_id
1 'polypeptide(L)'
;MPRKIEEIKDFLLTARRKDAKSVKIKKNKDNVKFKVRCSRYLYTLVITDKEKAEKLKQSLPPGMSSARVDYIAPWWTYWLHNFPHINLRFQPIDNSFQPEEENYQQSLIFLACVAAAGLGLNLLCLAIYLSCLCCCHKDEEEESKKPNSCCVTWSAVTAGLFTCIPTGMGIAVGVGFYGNSETNDGVYQLTYSLYNANHTLGGVDSLEWVSALAFMLGIPTPATVLLYLFTSRLLSSPALQVTGTMGSMKSGLHQHLARLDEIFATRGDYVQTLQFMQQMADNVIKQLLGLPDWEEAKVDLASIADQTARVEYYRWLTYLLILILDLIICLLACLGLAKQSRWLLTTMMVFGVLTLVLSWTSLGAVLATAVGTSDFCVSPDKFLLSQTKGVIGTDIVHYYLYCNQTLSNPFQQ
;
A
#
# COMPACT_ATOMS: atom_id res chain seq x y z
N MET A 1 -15.35 -29.84 -25.59
CA MET A 1 -15.30 -28.82 -26.66
C MET A 1 -15.62 -27.45 -26.07
N PRO A 2 -14.87 -26.38 -26.40
CA PRO A 2 -15.20 -25.01 -25.99
C PRO A 2 -16.49 -24.50 -26.64
N ARG A 3 -17.21 -23.60 -25.98
CA ARG A 3 -18.41 -22.92 -26.49
C ARG A 3 -18.17 -21.41 -26.48
N LYS A 4 -18.67 -20.71 -27.50
CA LYS A 4 -18.65 -19.24 -27.56
C LYS A 4 -19.99 -18.71 -27.05
N ILE A 5 -19.96 -17.65 -26.24
CA ILE A 5 -21.14 -16.88 -25.85
C ILE A 5 -21.03 -15.52 -26.54
N GLU A 6 -22.14 -15.04 -27.10
CA GLU A 6 -22.18 -13.77 -27.85
C GLU A 6 -22.72 -12.62 -27.00
N GLU A 7 -23.65 -12.90 -26.09
CA GLU A 7 -24.27 -11.90 -25.21
C GLU A 7 -23.69 -11.88 -23.80
N ILE A 8 -23.57 -10.67 -23.24
CA ILE A 8 -23.11 -10.47 -21.86
C ILE A 8 -24.09 -11.08 -20.84
N LYS A 9 -25.40 -11.00 -21.12
CA LYS A 9 -26.45 -11.53 -20.24
C LYS A 9 -26.31 -13.04 -20.06
N ASP A 10 -26.13 -13.77 -21.16
CA ASP A 10 -25.94 -15.23 -21.14
C ASP A 10 -24.65 -15.63 -20.46
N PHE A 11 -23.61 -14.82 -20.58
CA PHE A 11 -22.36 -15.02 -19.87
C PHE A 11 -22.55 -14.87 -18.35
N LEU A 12 -23.26 -13.83 -17.89
CA LEU A 12 -23.56 -13.63 -16.46
C LEU A 12 -24.45 -14.74 -15.90
N LEU A 13 -25.45 -15.21 -16.67
CA LEU A 13 -26.25 -16.37 -16.29
C LEU A 13 -25.39 -17.63 -16.17
N THR A 14 -24.49 -17.87 -17.12
CA THR A 14 -23.57 -19.01 -17.09
C THR A 14 -22.61 -18.93 -15.90
N ALA A 15 -22.12 -17.73 -15.58
CA ALA A 15 -21.28 -17.45 -14.42
C ALA A 15 -22.03 -17.44 -13.07
N ARG A 16 -23.36 -17.61 -13.04
CA ARG A 16 -24.10 -17.77 -11.77
C ARG A 16 -24.55 -19.20 -11.54
N ARG A 17 -24.23 -20.12 -12.45
CA ARG A 17 -24.61 -21.53 -12.32
C ARG A 17 -23.76 -22.21 -11.24
N LYS A 18 -24.37 -23.16 -10.54
CA LYS A 18 -23.72 -23.98 -9.50
C LYS A 18 -22.53 -24.81 -10.02
N ASP A 19 -22.49 -25.14 -11.31
CA ASP A 19 -21.43 -25.94 -11.93
C ASP A 19 -20.26 -25.10 -12.48
N ALA A 20 -20.33 -23.77 -12.39
CA ALA A 20 -19.26 -22.88 -12.80
C ALA A 20 -18.20 -22.80 -11.68
N LYS A 21 -16.97 -23.17 -12.03
CA LYS A 21 -15.84 -23.29 -11.10
C LYS A 21 -14.95 -22.06 -11.05
N SER A 22 -14.76 -21.40 -12.20
CA SER A 22 -13.80 -20.30 -12.32
C SER A 22 -14.01 -19.49 -13.59
N VAL A 23 -13.81 -18.18 -13.53
CA VAL A 23 -13.71 -17.28 -14.69
C VAL A 23 -12.25 -16.84 -14.84
N LYS A 24 -11.65 -17.10 -16.01
CA LYS A 24 -10.33 -16.60 -16.40
C LYS A 24 -10.49 -15.46 -17.39
N ILE A 25 -9.81 -14.34 -17.15
CA ILE A 25 -9.82 -13.15 -18.01
C ILE A 25 -8.50 -13.07 -18.76
N LYS A 26 -8.55 -13.06 -20.10
CA LYS A 26 -7.35 -12.91 -20.95
C LYS A 26 -7.45 -11.62 -21.75
N LYS A 27 -6.56 -10.67 -21.45
CA LYS A 27 -6.38 -9.45 -22.24
C LYS A 27 -5.49 -9.75 -23.45
N ASN A 28 -5.96 -9.45 -24.66
CA ASN A 28 -5.18 -9.39 -25.90
C ASN A 28 -5.06 -7.92 -26.35
N LYS A 29 -4.29 -7.66 -27.40
CA LYS A 29 -4.08 -6.31 -27.96
C LYS A 29 -5.41 -5.64 -28.35
N ASP A 30 -6.30 -6.39 -29.00
CA ASP A 30 -7.53 -5.86 -29.62
C ASP A 30 -8.84 -6.32 -28.94
N ASN A 31 -8.77 -7.28 -28.00
CA ASN A 31 -9.94 -7.78 -27.30
C ASN A 31 -9.61 -8.37 -25.92
N VAL A 32 -10.64 -8.46 -25.08
CA VAL A 32 -10.61 -9.13 -23.79
C VAL A 32 -11.51 -10.36 -23.86
N LYS A 33 -10.98 -11.52 -23.48
CA LYS A 33 -11.72 -12.79 -23.47
C LYS A 33 -12.03 -13.20 -22.04
N PHE A 34 -13.31 -13.34 -21.73
CA PHE A 34 -13.81 -13.88 -20.47
C PHE A 34 -14.13 -15.36 -20.64
N LYS A 35 -13.43 -16.24 -19.91
CA LYS A 35 -13.53 -17.69 -20.06
C LYS A 35 -14.07 -18.31 -18.78
N VAL A 36 -15.35 -18.68 -18.75
CA VAL A 36 -15.96 -19.38 -17.61
C VAL A 36 -15.81 -20.90 -17.79
N ARG A 37 -15.22 -21.54 -16.78
CA ARG A 37 -15.05 -22.99 -16.71
C ARG A 37 -16.21 -23.60 -15.95
N CYS A 38 -17.03 -24.38 -16.66
CA CYS A 38 -18.06 -25.23 -16.06
C CYS A 38 -17.59 -26.69 -16.01
N SER A 39 -18.42 -27.58 -15.45
CA SER A 39 -18.11 -29.01 -15.35
C SER A 39 -17.84 -29.68 -16.71
N ARG A 40 -18.63 -29.37 -17.75
CA ARG A 40 -18.56 -30.02 -19.07
C ARG A 40 -17.90 -29.17 -20.16
N TYR A 41 -18.12 -27.86 -20.12
CA TYR A 41 -17.73 -26.94 -21.19
C TYR A 41 -16.95 -25.74 -20.65
N LEU A 42 -16.09 -25.18 -21.51
CA LEU A 42 -15.46 -23.88 -21.30
C LEU A 42 -16.20 -22.88 -22.18
N TYR A 43 -16.88 -21.91 -21.58
CA TYR A 43 -17.57 -20.87 -22.32
C TYR A 43 -16.69 -19.62 -22.42
N THR A 44 -16.60 -19.04 -23.61
CA THR A 44 -15.78 -17.84 -23.87
C THR A 44 -16.65 -16.72 -24.43
N LEU A 45 -16.66 -15.58 -23.74
CA LEU A 45 -17.18 -14.31 -24.22
C LEU A 45 -16.00 -13.44 -24.66
N VAL A 46 -16.10 -12.80 -25.83
CA VAL A 46 -15.07 -11.91 -26.38
C VAL A 46 -15.64 -10.50 -26.47
N ILE A 47 -14.98 -9.55 -25.81
CA ILE A 47 -15.36 -8.14 -25.80
C ILE A 47 -14.23 -7.33 -26.43
N THR A 48 -14.55 -6.49 -27.41
CA THR A 48 -13.60 -5.59 -28.08
C THR A 48 -13.43 -4.26 -27.33
N ASP A 49 -14.50 -3.77 -26.72
CA ASP A 49 -14.55 -2.52 -25.95
C ASP A 49 -13.93 -2.69 -24.55
N LYS A 50 -12.86 -1.94 -24.27
CA LYS A 50 -12.11 -2.00 -23.01
C LYS A 50 -12.92 -1.50 -21.82
N GLU A 51 -13.74 -0.46 -21.98
CA GLU A 51 -14.55 0.08 -20.88
C GLU A 51 -15.66 -0.90 -20.49
N LYS A 52 -16.33 -1.51 -21.48
CA LYS A 52 -17.33 -2.55 -21.23
C LYS A 52 -16.72 -3.78 -20.57
N ALA A 53 -15.49 -4.14 -20.92
CA ALA A 53 -14.78 -5.23 -20.28
C ALA A 53 -14.51 -4.95 -18.79
N GLU A 54 -14.09 -3.73 -18.42
CA GLU A 54 -13.87 -3.37 -17.02
C GLU A 54 -15.19 -3.31 -16.22
N LYS A 55 -16.28 -2.78 -16.80
CA LYS A 55 -17.62 -2.83 -16.19
C LYS A 55 -18.12 -4.26 -15.97
N LEU A 56 -17.88 -5.16 -16.93
CA LEU A 56 -18.24 -6.57 -16.78
C LEU A 56 -17.41 -7.27 -15.70
N LYS A 57 -16.12 -6.93 -15.59
CA LYS A 57 -15.24 -7.45 -14.53
C LYS A 57 -15.79 -7.12 -13.14
N GLN A 58 -16.31 -5.90 -12.94
CA GLN A 58 -16.95 -5.47 -11.70
C GLN A 58 -18.30 -6.17 -11.43
N SER A 59 -18.97 -6.67 -12.47
CA SER A 59 -20.30 -7.30 -12.38
C SER A 59 -20.25 -8.82 -12.14
N LEU A 60 -19.06 -9.41 -12.08
CA LEU A 60 -18.89 -10.84 -11.83
C LEU A 60 -19.30 -11.21 -10.39
N PRO A 61 -19.95 -12.36 -10.18
CA PRO A 61 -20.31 -12.79 -8.84
C PRO A 61 -19.06 -12.98 -7.96
N PRO A 62 -19.11 -12.55 -6.68
CA PRO A 62 -18.00 -12.72 -5.75
C PRO A 62 -17.64 -14.20 -5.62
N GLY A 63 -16.35 -14.52 -5.69
CA GLY A 63 -15.83 -15.90 -5.63
C GLY A 63 -15.64 -16.61 -6.97
N MET A 64 -16.14 -16.07 -8.09
CA MET A 64 -15.96 -16.71 -9.41
C MET A 64 -14.79 -16.16 -10.24
N SER A 65 -14.24 -15.00 -9.88
CA SER A 65 -12.96 -14.54 -10.40
C SER A 65 -11.84 -15.45 -9.86
N SER A 66 -11.54 -16.54 -10.55
CA SER A 66 -10.26 -17.25 -10.39
C SER A 66 -9.22 -16.54 -11.27
N ALA A 67 -8.96 -15.30 -10.90
CA ALA A 67 -7.78 -15.03 -10.11
C ALA A 67 -8.31 -14.30 -8.87
N ARG A 68 -8.30 -14.97 -7.70
CA ARG A 68 -7.94 -14.24 -6.49
C ARG A 68 -6.70 -13.46 -6.94
N VAL A 69 -6.68 -12.14 -6.73
CA VAL A 69 -5.39 -11.47 -6.78
C VAL A 69 -4.69 -11.97 -5.53
N ASP A 70 -4.19 -13.21 -5.59
CA ASP A 70 -3.17 -13.68 -4.68
C ASP A 70 -2.09 -12.64 -4.88
N TYR A 71 -1.89 -11.80 -3.87
CA TYR A 71 -0.87 -10.79 -3.90
C TYR A 71 0.46 -11.53 -4.11
N ILE A 72 1.05 -11.36 -5.29
CA ILE A 72 2.37 -11.92 -5.59
C ILE A 72 3.33 -10.75 -5.44
N ALA A 73 4.06 -10.75 -4.32
CA ALA A 73 5.14 -9.80 -4.13
C ALA A 73 6.15 -9.90 -5.29
N PRO A 74 6.70 -8.78 -5.78
CA PRO A 74 7.76 -8.79 -6.76
C PRO A 74 8.97 -9.63 -6.31
N TRP A 75 9.76 -10.12 -7.28
CA TRP A 75 10.93 -10.97 -6.98
C TRP A 75 11.96 -10.27 -6.07
N TRP A 76 12.13 -8.95 -6.22
CA TRP A 76 13.09 -8.17 -5.42
C TRP A 76 12.63 -8.05 -3.96
N THR A 77 11.33 -8.06 -3.70
CA THR A 77 10.77 -8.07 -2.34
C THR A 77 11.10 -9.39 -1.65
N TYR A 78 10.97 -10.52 -2.36
CA TYR A 78 11.42 -11.82 -1.84
C TYR A 78 12.94 -11.86 -1.59
N TRP A 79 13.72 -11.21 -2.46
CA TRP A 79 15.16 -11.14 -2.27
C TRP A 79 15.53 -10.35 -1.00
N LEU A 80 14.88 -9.21 -0.74
CA LEU A 80 15.04 -8.42 0.49
C LEU A 80 14.54 -9.16 1.75
N HIS A 81 13.44 -9.89 1.65
CA HIS A 81 12.89 -10.67 2.76
C HIS A 81 13.80 -11.86 3.16
N ASN A 82 14.55 -12.41 2.21
CA ASN A 82 15.55 -13.45 2.49
C ASN A 82 16.94 -12.87 2.80
N PHE A 83 17.05 -11.54 2.95
CA PHE A 83 18.30 -10.91 3.35
C PHE A 83 18.66 -11.36 4.77
N PRO A 84 19.95 -11.55 5.12
CA PRO A 84 20.29 -12.09 6.44
C PRO A 84 19.86 -11.20 7.61
N HIS A 85 18.91 -11.66 8.42
CA HIS A 85 18.55 -11.06 9.71
C HIS A 85 19.46 -11.59 10.81
N ILE A 86 20.37 -10.75 11.30
CA ILE A 86 21.37 -11.11 12.31
C ILE A 86 21.31 -10.08 13.44
N ASN A 87 21.15 -10.52 14.69
CA ASN A 87 21.17 -9.59 15.83
C ASN A 87 22.60 -9.07 16.12
N LEU A 88 22.70 -8.10 17.02
CA LEU A 88 24.00 -7.57 17.48
C LEU A 88 24.88 -8.62 18.20
N ARG A 89 24.33 -9.80 18.53
CA ARG A 89 25.06 -10.95 19.09
C ARG A 89 25.48 -11.96 18.03
N PHE A 90 25.37 -11.62 16.74
CA PHE A 90 25.70 -12.48 15.60
C PHE A 90 24.88 -13.77 15.51
N GLN A 91 23.65 -13.75 16.03
CA GLN A 91 22.72 -14.87 15.94
C GLN A 91 21.71 -14.61 14.81
N PRO A 92 21.45 -15.61 13.95
CA PRO A 92 20.42 -15.50 12.93
C PRO A 92 19.03 -15.43 13.57
N ILE A 93 18.17 -14.58 13.04
CA ILE A 93 16.78 -14.39 13.49
C ILE A 93 15.83 -14.79 12.36
N ASP A 94 14.61 -15.15 12.73
CA ASP A 94 13.53 -15.37 11.77
C ASP A 94 13.19 -14.09 11.01
N ASN A 95 12.89 -14.22 9.71
CA ASN A 95 12.60 -13.10 8.81
C ASN A 95 11.13 -12.67 8.82
N SER A 96 10.31 -13.25 9.69
CA SER A 96 8.92 -12.81 9.91
C SER A 96 8.86 -11.39 10.45
N PHE A 97 7.94 -10.58 9.95
CA PHE A 97 7.78 -9.19 10.39
C PHE A 97 7.33 -9.10 11.85
N GLN A 98 8.23 -8.64 12.73
CA GLN A 98 8.00 -8.55 14.18
C GLN A 98 8.59 -7.25 14.75
N PRO A 99 8.00 -6.08 14.46
CA PRO A 99 8.57 -4.77 14.82
C PRO A 99 8.65 -4.53 16.34
N GLU A 100 7.85 -5.25 17.14
CA GLU A 100 7.82 -5.14 18.60
C GLU A 100 8.93 -5.94 19.29
N GLU A 101 9.56 -6.90 18.60
CA GLU A 101 10.57 -7.76 19.19
C GLU A 101 11.95 -7.08 19.18
N GLU A 102 12.62 -7.02 20.34
CA GLU A 102 13.94 -6.39 20.46
C GLU A 102 15.00 -7.01 19.54
N ASN A 103 14.98 -8.35 19.39
CA ASN A 103 15.91 -9.07 18.51
C ASN A 103 15.75 -8.63 17.05
N TYR A 104 14.50 -8.51 16.58
CA TYR A 104 14.19 -8.08 15.23
C TYR A 104 14.65 -6.63 15.00
N GLN A 105 14.38 -5.73 15.93
CA GLN A 105 14.89 -4.35 15.87
C GLN A 105 16.42 -4.30 15.81
N GLN A 106 17.11 -5.10 16.63
CA GLN A 106 18.57 -5.22 16.61
C GLN A 106 19.10 -5.68 15.25
N SER A 107 18.35 -6.54 14.53
CA SER A 107 18.76 -6.99 13.19
C SER A 107 18.74 -5.87 12.15
N LEU A 108 17.72 -5.02 12.19
CA LEU A 108 17.63 -3.86 11.29
C LEU A 108 18.71 -2.82 11.63
N ILE A 109 19.00 -2.62 12.91
CA ILE A 109 20.10 -1.78 13.37
C ILE A 109 21.46 -2.35 12.90
N PHE A 110 21.64 -3.68 12.95
CA PHE A 110 22.85 -4.32 12.45
C PHE A 110 23.10 -4.01 10.96
N LEU A 111 22.05 -4.03 10.12
CA LEU A 111 22.16 -3.63 8.71
C LEU A 111 22.65 -2.17 8.54
N ALA A 112 22.13 -1.26 9.35
CA ALA A 112 22.60 0.13 9.38
C ALA A 112 24.06 0.23 9.86
N CYS A 113 24.48 -0.58 10.84
CA CYS A 113 25.86 -0.65 11.29
C CYS A 113 26.81 -1.18 10.21
N VAL A 114 26.38 -2.14 9.37
CA VAL A 114 27.17 -2.62 8.23
C VAL A 114 27.42 -1.49 7.22
N ALA A 115 26.40 -0.67 6.92
CA ALA A 115 26.57 0.52 6.08
C ALA A 115 27.53 1.53 6.74
N ALA A 116 27.41 1.78 8.06
CA ALA A 116 28.31 2.66 8.78
C ALA A 116 29.77 2.16 8.79
N ALA A 117 29.99 0.85 8.89
CA ALA A 117 31.32 0.25 8.79
C ALA A 117 31.90 0.44 7.38
N GLY A 118 31.07 0.28 6.33
CA GLY A 118 31.45 0.57 4.94
C GLY A 118 31.82 2.04 4.74
N LEU A 119 31.10 2.98 5.34
CA LEU A 119 31.48 4.40 5.36
C LEU A 119 32.83 4.61 6.05
N GLY A 120 33.03 4.02 7.22
CA GLY A 120 34.30 4.09 7.96
C GLY A 120 35.49 3.59 7.15
N LEU A 121 35.33 2.48 6.43
CA LEU A 121 36.35 1.93 5.54
C LEU A 121 36.66 2.86 4.36
N ASN A 122 35.63 3.48 3.75
CA ASN A 122 35.83 4.47 2.69
C ASN A 122 36.58 5.72 3.20
N LEU A 123 36.22 6.23 4.37
CA LEU A 123 36.90 7.38 4.98
C LEU A 123 38.34 7.04 5.36
N LEU A 124 38.60 5.82 5.84
CA LEU A 124 39.96 5.34 6.12
C LEU A 124 40.81 5.27 4.85
N CYS A 125 40.29 4.68 3.78
CA CYS A 125 40.96 4.64 2.48
C CYS A 125 41.27 6.06 1.95
N LEU A 126 40.32 6.98 2.07
CA LEU A 126 40.51 8.39 1.69
C LEU A 126 41.60 9.06 2.54
N ALA A 127 41.62 8.83 3.85
CA ALA A 127 42.62 9.38 4.75
C ALA A 127 44.03 8.84 4.46
N ILE A 128 44.17 7.54 4.20
CA ILE A 128 45.45 6.92 3.80
C ILE A 128 45.92 7.53 2.47
N TYR A 129 45.03 7.64 1.49
CA TYR A 129 45.34 8.23 0.18
C TYR A 129 45.86 9.67 0.30
N LEU A 130 45.17 10.50 1.08
CA LEU A 130 45.57 11.88 1.35
C LEU A 130 46.92 11.95 2.08
N SER A 131 47.14 11.06 3.05
CA SER A 131 48.39 10.99 3.79
C SER A 131 49.57 10.62 2.88
N CYS A 132 49.41 9.63 2.01
CA CYS A 132 50.41 9.25 1.02
C CYS A 132 50.73 10.41 0.06
N LEU A 133 49.71 11.14 -0.41
CA LEU A 133 49.92 12.30 -1.28
C LEU A 133 50.67 13.44 -0.58
N CYS A 134 50.32 13.74 0.68
CA CYS A 134 51.02 14.75 1.47
C CYS A 134 52.48 14.34 1.76
N CYS A 135 52.74 13.05 2.01
CA CYS A 135 54.11 12.55 2.22
C CYS A 135 54.94 12.63 0.92
N CYS A 136 54.41 12.17 -0.23
CA CYS A 136 55.14 12.23 -1.50
C CYS A 136 55.39 13.66 -2.00
N HIS A 137 54.49 14.62 -1.70
CA HIS A 137 54.72 16.03 -2.02
C HIS A 137 55.85 16.65 -1.18
N LYS A 138 56.04 16.16 0.05
CA LYS A 138 57.07 16.68 0.96
C LYS A 138 58.48 16.33 0.48
N ASP A 139 58.63 15.20 -0.22
CA ASP A 139 59.91 14.77 -0.81
C ASP A 139 60.27 15.56 -2.10
N GLU A 140 59.29 16.11 -2.84
CA GLU A 140 59.54 16.89 -4.06
C GLU A 140 59.93 18.37 -3.80
N GLU A 141 59.56 18.94 -2.64
CA GLU A 141 59.88 20.34 -2.29
C GLU A 141 61.37 20.58 -2.01
N GLU A 142 62.17 19.54 -1.72
CA GLU A 142 63.61 19.68 -1.53
C GLU A 142 64.41 19.77 -2.85
N GLU A 143 63.87 19.34 -4.00
CA GLU A 143 64.65 19.27 -5.26
C GLU A 143 64.19 20.14 -6.44
N SER A 144 62.98 20.73 -6.50
CA SER A 144 62.70 21.66 -7.62
C SER A 144 61.62 22.73 -7.40
N LYS A 145 62.00 23.98 -7.71
CA LYS A 145 61.10 25.13 -7.87
C LYS A 145 60.27 25.00 -9.16
N LYS A 146 59.22 24.17 -9.16
CA LYS A 146 58.08 24.34 -10.07
C LYS A 146 56.83 23.65 -9.52
N PRO A 147 55.72 24.38 -9.31
CA PRO A 147 54.51 23.76 -8.79
C PRO A 147 53.81 23.01 -9.93
N ASN A 148 53.96 21.68 -9.96
CA ASN A 148 53.24 20.84 -10.91
C ASN A 148 51.77 20.72 -10.51
N SER A 149 50.99 21.76 -10.82
CA SER A 149 49.52 21.84 -10.62
C SER A 149 48.74 20.69 -11.29
N CYS A 150 49.39 19.93 -12.18
CA CYS A 150 48.88 18.75 -12.86
C CYS A 150 48.76 17.52 -11.93
N CYS A 151 49.62 17.41 -10.90
CA CYS A 151 49.64 16.22 -10.03
C CYS A 151 48.45 16.18 -9.05
N VAL A 152 48.05 17.34 -8.51
CA VAL A 152 46.92 17.48 -7.56
C VAL A 152 45.55 17.31 -8.26
N THR A 153 45.45 17.71 -9.52
CA THR A 153 44.23 17.53 -10.33
C THR A 153 44.06 16.08 -10.76
N TRP A 154 45.14 15.41 -11.20
CA TRP A 154 45.10 13.98 -11.52
C TRP A 154 44.92 13.10 -10.29
N SER A 155 45.46 13.48 -9.13
CA SER A 155 45.20 12.77 -7.88
C SER A 155 43.73 12.88 -7.45
N ALA A 156 43.12 14.08 -7.46
CA ALA A 156 41.69 14.23 -7.18
C ALA A 156 40.79 13.43 -8.17
N VAL A 157 41.15 13.39 -9.46
CA VAL A 157 40.44 12.60 -10.47
C VAL A 157 40.63 11.09 -10.23
N THR A 158 41.84 10.62 -9.93
CA THR A 158 42.07 9.21 -9.59
C THR A 158 41.39 8.82 -8.29
N ALA A 159 41.36 9.66 -7.25
CA ALA A 159 40.61 9.41 -6.02
C ALA A 159 39.11 9.31 -6.28
N GLY A 160 38.54 10.21 -7.08
CA GLY A 160 37.14 10.15 -7.51
C GLY A 160 36.84 8.92 -8.38
N LEU A 161 37.78 8.50 -9.22
CA LEU A 161 37.64 7.33 -10.10
C LEU A 161 37.80 6.01 -9.33
N PHE A 162 38.78 5.92 -8.42
CA PHE A 162 39.00 4.77 -7.53
C PHE A 162 37.98 4.65 -6.41
N THR A 163 37.26 5.71 -6.05
CA THR A 163 36.11 5.62 -5.15
C THR A 163 34.81 5.30 -5.90
N CYS A 164 34.60 5.82 -7.11
CA CYS A 164 33.37 5.58 -7.88
C CYS A 164 33.33 4.23 -8.62
N ILE A 165 34.46 3.72 -9.14
CA ILE A 165 34.51 2.49 -9.94
C ILE A 165 34.28 1.22 -9.10
N PRO A 166 34.98 0.97 -7.98
CA PRO A 166 34.79 -0.27 -7.21
C PRO A 166 33.55 -0.28 -6.32
N THR A 167 32.95 0.88 -6.00
CA THR A 167 31.73 0.95 -5.17
C THR A 167 30.43 0.92 -5.96
N GLY A 168 30.48 1.00 -7.30
CA GLY A 168 29.28 1.03 -8.13
C GLY A 168 28.38 2.25 -7.88
N MET A 169 28.94 3.35 -7.35
CA MET A 169 28.21 4.55 -6.90
C MET A 169 27.18 5.06 -7.93
N GLY A 170 27.53 5.07 -9.22
CA GLY A 170 26.60 5.49 -10.28
C GLY A 170 25.39 4.57 -10.46
N ILE A 171 25.57 3.26 -10.26
CA ILE A 171 24.48 2.27 -10.27
C ILE A 171 23.65 2.43 -9.00
N ALA A 172 24.29 2.64 -7.85
CA ALA A 172 23.62 2.84 -6.57
C ALA A 172 22.72 4.09 -6.56
N VAL A 173 23.19 5.21 -7.12
CA VAL A 173 22.41 6.46 -7.25
C VAL A 173 21.21 6.25 -8.19
N GLY A 174 21.40 5.58 -9.33
CA GLY A 174 20.32 5.30 -10.27
C GLY A 174 19.25 4.36 -9.70
N VAL A 175 19.66 3.28 -9.04
CA VAL A 175 18.76 2.34 -8.35
C VAL A 175 18.05 3.03 -7.18
N GLY A 176 18.75 3.89 -6.44
CA GLY A 176 18.17 4.66 -5.33
C GLY A 176 17.08 5.63 -5.79
N PHE A 177 17.30 6.36 -6.88
CA PHE A 177 16.29 7.26 -7.43
C PHE A 177 15.08 6.50 -7.98
N TYR A 178 15.32 5.40 -8.71
CA TYR A 178 14.28 4.53 -9.20
C TYR A 178 13.43 3.97 -8.04
N GLY A 179 14.08 3.40 -7.02
CA GLY A 179 13.42 2.88 -5.82
C GLY A 179 12.64 3.95 -5.06
N ASN A 180 13.15 5.18 -4.98
CA ASN A 180 12.45 6.30 -4.34
C ASN A 180 11.15 6.67 -5.07
N SER A 181 11.15 6.66 -6.41
CA SER A 181 9.96 6.92 -7.22
C SER A 181 8.92 5.81 -7.08
N GLU A 182 9.36 4.55 -7.16
CA GLU A 182 8.46 3.39 -7.01
C GLU A 182 7.83 3.33 -5.62
N THR A 183 8.59 3.70 -4.57
CA THR A 183 8.06 3.78 -3.20
C THR A 183 6.98 4.85 -3.08
N ASN A 184 7.19 6.03 -3.67
CA ASN A 184 6.21 7.11 -3.66
C ASN A 184 4.91 6.71 -4.37
N ASP A 185 5.01 6.06 -5.53
CA ASP A 185 3.84 5.57 -6.25
C ASP A 185 3.09 4.50 -5.46
N GLY A 186 3.82 3.58 -4.81
CA GLY A 186 3.26 2.57 -3.93
C GLY A 186 2.53 3.17 -2.72
N VAL A 187 3.13 4.14 -2.03
CA VAL A 187 2.52 4.82 -0.89
C VAL A 187 1.30 5.64 -1.30
N TYR A 188 1.31 6.27 -2.47
CA TYR A 188 0.15 6.97 -2.99
C TYR A 188 -1.03 6.00 -3.21
N GLN A 189 -0.78 4.82 -3.80
CA GLN A 189 -1.80 3.78 -3.97
C GLN A 189 -2.32 3.24 -2.63
N LEU A 190 -1.43 3.04 -1.65
CA LEU A 190 -1.81 2.63 -0.30
C LEU A 190 -2.71 3.67 0.36
N THR A 191 -2.31 4.94 0.35
CA THR A 191 -3.04 6.06 0.93
C THR A 191 -4.43 6.19 0.31
N TYR A 192 -4.52 6.09 -1.02
CA TYR A 192 -5.80 6.08 -1.74
C TYR A 192 -6.70 4.90 -1.30
N SER A 193 -6.11 3.71 -1.15
CA SER A 193 -6.83 2.52 -0.69
C SER A 193 -7.32 2.66 0.75
N LEU A 194 -6.53 3.27 1.64
CA LEU A 194 -6.91 3.56 3.02
C LEU A 194 -8.07 4.56 3.09
N TYR A 195 -8.06 5.63 2.30
CA TYR A 195 -9.19 6.56 2.22
C TYR A 195 -10.46 5.89 1.73
N ASN A 196 -10.36 5.03 0.71
CA ASN A 196 -11.51 4.31 0.17
C ASN A 196 -12.06 3.26 1.17
N ALA A 197 -11.16 2.60 1.90
CA ALA A 197 -11.54 1.70 2.99
C ALA A 197 -12.23 2.47 4.13
N ASN A 198 -11.69 3.63 4.52
CA ASN A 198 -12.30 4.49 5.54
C ASN A 198 -13.72 4.94 5.14
N HIS A 199 -13.92 5.33 3.88
CA HIS A 199 -15.25 5.68 3.37
C HIS A 199 -16.21 4.48 3.39
N THR A 200 -15.71 3.27 3.13
CA THR A 200 -16.52 2.06 3.18
C THR A 200 -16.92 1.72 4.62
N LEU A 201 -15.99 1.81 5.57
CA LEU A 201 -16.23 1.58 7.00
C LEU A 201 -17.19 2.61 7.60
N GLY A 202 -16.99 3.91 7.31
CA GLY A 202 -17.91 4.96 7.77
C GLY A 202 -19.35 4.79 7.23
N GLY A 203 -19.50 4.16 6.06
CA GLY A 203 -20.81 3.78 5.53
C GLY A 203 -21.50 2.70 6.38
N VAL A 204 -20.75 1.72 6.90
CA VAL A 204 -21.25 0.64 7.76
C VAL A 204 -21.67 1.17 9.13
N ASP A 205 -20.89 2.06 9.73
CA ASP A 205 -21.27 2.69 11.01
C ASP A 205 -22.60 3.45 10.90
N SER A 206 -22.83 4.13 9.77
CA SER A 206 -24.08 4.86 9.54
C SER A 206 -25.31 3.94 9.43
N LEU A 207 -25.11 2.70 8.98
CA LEU A 207 -26.17 1.67 8.90
C LEU A 207 -26.58 1.17 10.29
N GLU A 208 -25.63 1.01 11.21
CA GLU A 208 -25.89 0.58 12.58
C GLU A 208 -26.75 1.58 13.33
N TRP A 209 -26.41 2.87 13.29
CA TRP A 209 -27.21 3.93 13.93
C TRP A 209 -28.62 4.04 13.35
N VAL A 210 -28.78 3.89 12.03
CA VAL A 210 -30.11 3.90 11.41
C VAL A 210 -30.94 2.70 11.86
N SER A 211 -30.33 1.54 12.01
CA SER A 211 -31.01 0.34 12.52
C SER A 211 -31.39 0.45 14.00
N ALA A 212 -30.51 0.99 14.84
CA ALA A 212 -30.75 1.20 16.27
C ALA A 212 -31.81 2.29 16.52
N LEU A 213 -31.77 3.38 15.75
CA LEU A 213 -32.72 4.49 15.87
C LEU A 213 -34.11 4.09 15.37
N ALA A 214 -34.20 3.21 14.36
CA ALA A 214 -35.45 2.60 13.94
C ALA A 214 -36.05 1.66 14.99
N PHE A 215 -35.21 0.88 15.69
CA PHE A 215 -35.62 0.00 16.78
C PHE A 215 -36.12 0.78 18.00
N MET A 216 -35.43 1.86 18.39
CA MET A 216 -35.81 2.72 19.52
C MET A 216 -37.10 3.52 19.27
N LEU A 217 -37.41 3.84 18.01
CA LEU A 217 -38.64 4.55 17.64
C LEU A 217 -39.85 3.64 17.41
N GLY A 218 -39.70 2.31 17.51
CA GLY A 218 -40.79 1.35 17.37
C GLY A 218 -41.51 1.40 16.01
N ILE A 219 -40.81 1.84 14.96
CA ILE A 219 -41.39 2.04 13.62
C ILE A 219 -41.55 0.67 12.93
N PRO A 220 -42.71 0.34 12.34
CA PRO A 220 -42.89 -0.89 11.57
C PRO A 220 -41.92 -0.93 10.38
N THR A 221 -41.30 -2.10 10.18
CA THR A 221 -40.24 -2.39 9.20
C THR A 221 -40.45 -1.87 7.77
N PRO A 222 -41.67 -1.77 7.19
CA PRO A 222 -41.86 -1.19 5.86
C PRO A 222 -41.59 0.31 5.82
N ALA A 223 -41.93 1.04 6.90
CA ALA A 223 -41.68 2.46 7.04
C ALA A 223 -40.19 2.73 7.32
N THR A 224 -39.46 1.77 7.91
CA THR A 224 -38.01 1.81 8.10
C THR A 224 -37.24 1.78 6.78
N VAL A 225 -37.68 0.97 5.81
CA VAL A 225 -37.08 0.94 4.46
C VAL A 225 -37.30 2.25 3.70
N LEU A 226 -38.49 2.84 3.86
CA LEU A 226 -38.79 4.16 3.31
C LEU A 226 -37.99 5.26 3.98
N LEU A 227 -37.83 5.22 5.31
CA LEU A 227 -36.96 6.12 6.06
C LEU A 227 -35.51 5.99 5.59
N TYR A 228 -35.02 4.76 5.38
CA TYR A 228 -33.68 4.45 4.86
C TYR A 228 -33.47 5.00 3.44
N LEU A 229 -34.42 4.80 2.51
CA LEU A 229 -34.38 5.33 1.15
C LEU A 229 -34.49 6.87 1.11
N PHE A 230 -35.21 7.46 2.08
CA PHE A 230 -35.39 8.90 2.19
C PHE A 230 -34.17 9.57 2.84
N THR A 231 -33.57 8.98 3.88
CA THR A 231 -32.32 9.47 4.50
C THR A 231 -31.13 9.35 3.54
N SER A 232 -31.01 8.24 2.80
CA SER A 232 -29.97 8.09 1.78
C SER A 232 -30.13 9.06 0.59
N ARG A 233 -31.36 9.47 0.22
CA ARG A 233 -31.59 10.58 -0.73
C ARG A 233 -31.33 11.97 -0.14
N LEU A 234 -31.69 12.20 1.13
CA LEU A 234 -31.48 13.47 1.82
C LEU A 234 -29.99 13.75 2.06
N LEU A 235 -29.19 12.76 2.48
CA LEU A 235 -27.74 12.91 2.66
C LEU A 235 -26.98 13.15 1.34
N SER A 236 -27.57 12.76 0.21
CA SER A 236 -27.02 12.99 -1.13
C SER A 236 -27.37 14.35 -1.75
N SER A 237 -28.16 15.19 -1.06
CA SER A 237 -28.67 16.46 -1.58
C SER A 237 -28.01 17.67 -0.88
N PRO A 238 -27.29 18.56 -1.59
CA PRO A 238 -26.54 19.67 -0.98
C PRO A 238 -27.39 20.87 -0.47
N ALA A 239 -28.71 20.73 -0.32
CA ALA A 239 -29.63 21.86 -0.27
C ALA A 239 -30.32 22.14 1.09
N LEU A 240 -30.01 21.45 2.20
CA LEU A 240 -30.82 21.55 3.41
C LEU A 240 -30.09 22.13 4.65
N GLN A 241 -29.86 23.45 4.64
CA GLN A 241 -29.67 24.25 5.85
C GLN A 241 -30.77 25.31 5.95
N VAL A 242 -31.99 24.96 6.38
CA VAL A 242 -32.96 25.96 6.86
C VAL A 242 -33.85 25.37 7.97
N THR A 243 -33.72 25.92 9.18
CA THR A 243 -34.24 25.43 10.48
C THR A 243 -35.70 25.81 10.77
N GLY A 244 -36.54 26.06 9.76
CA GLY A 244 -37.88 26.68 9.96
C GLY A 244 -39.11 25.77 9.82
N THR A 245 -38.98 24.55 9.30
CA THR A 245 -40.13 23.80 8.72
C THR A 245 -40.39 22.42 9.33
N MET A 246 -39.83 22.10 10.51
CA MET A 246 -39.96 20.75 11.09
C MET A 246 -41.39 20.40 11.55
N GLY A 247 -42.20 21.38 11.97
CA GLY A 247 -43.57 21.13 12.46
C GLY A 247 -44.56 20.72 11.36
N SER A 248 -44.52 21.39 10.20
CA SER A 248 -45.40 21.12 9.05
C SER A 248 -44.97 19.86 8.28
N MET A 249 -43.67 19.57 8.25
CA MET A 249 -43.15 18.36 7.61
C MET A 249 -43.50 17.09 8.41
N LYS A 250 -43.55 17.17 9.75
CA LYS A 250 -43.94 16.04 10.62
C LYS A 250 -45.40 15.64 10.41
N SER A 251 -46.32 16.60 10.28
CA SER A 251 -47.73 16.29 10.01
C SER A 251 -47.95 15.76 8.60
N GLY A 252 -47.25 16.30 7.60
CA GLY A 252 -47.29 15.79 6.23
C GLY A 252 -46.75 14.36 6.09
N LEU A 253 -45.68 14.04 6.81
CA LEU A 253 -45.06 12.71 6.80
C LEU A 253 -45.99 11.64 7.40
N HIS A 254 -46.67 11.95 8.51
CA HIS A 254 -47.67 11.05 9.09
C HIS A 254 -48.85 10.79 8.16
N GLN A 255 -49.30 11.81 7.45
CA GLN A 255 -50.43 11.70 6.51
C GLN A 255 -50.06 10.91 5.24
N HIS A 256 -48.81 11.01 4.78
CA HIS A 256 -48.31 10.20 3.67
C HIS A 256 -48.04 8.73 4.06
N LEU A 257 -47.54 8.48 5.28
CA LEU A 257 -47.33 7.12 5.79
C LEU A 257 -48.64 6.34 5.93
N ALA A 258 -49.71 6.96 6.46
CA ALA A 258 -51.04 6.34 6.55
C ALA A 258 -51.62 5.99 5.18
N ARG A 259 -51.34 6.83 4.16
CA ARG A 259 -51.79 6.60 2.78
C ARG A 259 -51.03 5.49 2.07
N LEU A 260 -49.74 5.31 2.38
CA LEU A 260 -48.97 4.19 1.85
C LEU A 260 -49.43 2.85 2.44
N ASP A 261 -49.77 2.81 3.73
CA ASP A 261 -50.24 1.60 4.41
C ASP A 261 -51.54 1.05 3.77
N GLU A 262 -52.46 1.95 3.39
CA GLU A 262 -53.70 1.63 2.68
C GLU A 262 -53.45 1.12 1.24
N ILE A 263 -52.44 1.67 0.55
CA ILE A 263 -52.04 1.26 -0.81
C ILE A 263 -51.35 -0.11 -0.79
N PHE A 264 -50.60 -0.44 0.26
CA PHE A 264 -49.93 -1.73 0.38
C PHE A 264 -50.84 -2.85 0.92
N ALA A 265 -51.89 -2.52 1.68
CA ALA A 265 -52.89 -3.49 2.13
C ALA A 265 -53.68 -4.16 0.99
N THR A 266 -53.79 -3.51 -0.18
CA THR A 266 -54.56 -4.02 -1.34
C THR A 266 -53.76 -4.90 -2.30
N ARG A 267 -52.44 -5.07 -2.12
CA ARG A 267 -51.62 -6.00 -2.92
C ARG A 267 -50.97 -7.07 -2.03
N GLY A 268 -51.70 -8.16 -1.78
CA GLY A 268 -51.22 -9.29 -0.97
C GLY A 268 -49.86 -9.88 -1.41
N ASP A 269 -49.53 -9.81 -2.70
CA ASP A 269 -48.25 -10.30 -3.26
C ASP A 269 -47.03 -9.52 -2.75
N TYR A 270 -47.21 -8.23 -2.42
CA TYR A 270 -46.14 -7.41 -1.85
C TYR A 270 -45.97 -7.67 -0.35
N VAL A 271 -47.04 -7.98 0.37
CA VAL A 271 -46.99 -8.34 1.80
C VAL A 271 -46.18 -9.61 2.02
N GLN A 272 -46.34 -10.61 1.14
CA GLN A 272 -45.57 -11.85 1.21
C GLN A 272 -44.08 -11.63 0.88
N THR A 273 -43.79 -10.77 -0.09
CA THR A 273 -42.41 -10.36 -0.42
C THR A 273 -41.78 -9.54 0.71
N LEU A 274 -42.55 -8.68 1.38
CA LEU A 274 -42.14 -7.90 2.55
C LEU A 274 -41.86 -8.81 3.76
N GLN A 275 -42.69 -9.81 4.01
CA GLN A 275 -42.45 -10.79 5.09
C GLN A 275 -41.19 -11.62 4.83
N PHE A 276 -40.93 -12.01 3.58
CA PHE A 276 -39.70 -12.70 3.20
C PHE A 276 -38.46 -11.79 3.35
N MET A 277 -38.57 -10.53 2.94
CA MET A 277 -37.52 -9.52 3.17
C MET A 277 -37.29 -9.27 4.66
N GLN A 278 -38.35 -9.30 5.47
CA GLN A 278 -38.28 -9.14 6.91
C GLN A 278 -37.61 -10.35 7.59
N GLN A 279 -37.93 -11.57 7.17
CA GLN A 279 -37.22 -12.77 7.64
C GLN A 279 -35.74 -12.77 7.26
N MET A 280 -35.40 -12.30 6.05
CA MET A 280 -34.00 -12.13 5.67
C MET A 280 -33.31 -11.04 6.49
N ALA A 281 -33.99 -9.91 6.73
CA ALA A 281 -33.46 -8.84 7.57
C ALA A 281 -33.24 -9.31 9.00
N ASP A 282 -34.17 -10.05 9.61
CA ASP A 282 -34.03 -10.60 10.96
C ASP A 282 -32.90 -11.63 11.06
N ASN A 283 -32.70 -12.46 10.03
CA ASN A 283 -31.55 -13.37 9.96
C ASN A 283 -30.23 -12.60 9.81
N VAL A 284 -30.20 -11.54 9.01
CA VAL A 284 -29.03 -10.66 8.86
C VAL A 284 -28.74 -9.92 10.17
N ILE A 285 -29.77 -9.43 10.88
CA ILE A 285 -29.63 -8.79 12.19
C ILE A 285 -29.10 -9.79 13.23
N LYS A 286 -29.59 -11.03 13.25
CA LYS A 286 -29.03 -12.07 14.13
C LYS A 286 -27.57 -12.40 13.82
N GLN A 287 -27.18 -12.36 12.55
CA GLN A 287 -25.78 -12.52 12.14
C GLN A 287 -24.93 -11.30 12.53
N LEU A 288 -25.47 -10.09 12.41
CA LEU A 288 -24.80 -8.84 12.80
C LEU A 288 -24.63 -8.71 14.32
N LEU A 289 -25.63 -9.13 15.11
CA LEU A 289 -25.57 -9.17 16.58
C LEU A 289 -24.59 -10.24 17.11
N GLY A 290 -24.20 -11.20 16.28
CA GLY A 290 -23.15 -12.17 16.58
C GLY A 290 -21.73 -11.67 16.28
N LEU A 291 -21.59 -10.46 15.72
CA LEU A 291 -20.29 -9.85 15.49
C LEU A 291 -19.78 -9.21 16.80
N PRO A 292 -18.47 -9.31 17.08
CA PRO A 292 -17.86 -8.59 18.21
C PRO A 292 -18.03 -7.08 18.05
N ASP A 293 -18.10 -6.37 19.17
CA ASP A 293 -18.18 -4.90 19.20
C ASP A 293 -16.91 -4.30 18.57
N TRP A 294 -17.04 -3.69 17.39
CA TRP A 294 -15.92 -3.18 16.60
C TRP A 294 -15.42 -1.82 17.06
N GLU A 295 -16.06 -1.19 18.06
CA GLU A 295 -15.64 0.10 18.62
C GLU A 295 -14.18 0.08 19.12
N GLU A 296 -13.73 -1.04 19.71
CA GLU A 296 -12.34 -1.19 20.20
C GLU A 296 -11.34 -1.50 19.06
N ALA A 297 -11.82 -1.98 17.92
CA ALA A 297 -11.03 -2.29 16.73
C ALA A 297 -10.98 -1.15 15.70
N LYS A 298 -11.71 -0.05 15.95
CA LYS A 298 -11.88 1.06 15.03
C LYS A 298 -10.62 1.91 14.96
N VAL A 299 -9.70 1.47 14.13
CA VAL A 299 -8.54 2.25 13.74
C VAL A 299 -9.00 3.36 12.79
N ASP A 300 -8.61 4.61 13.06
CA ASP A 300 -8.87 5.71 12.14
C ASP A 300 -7.93 5.61 10.92
N LEU A 301 -8.41 4.92 9.87
CA LEU A 301 -7.67 4.74 8.62
C LEU A 301 -7.34 6.08 7.95
N ALA A 302 -8.16 7.13 8.13
CA ALA A 302 -7.88 8.44 7.55
C ALA A 302 -6.70 9.13 8.25
N SER A 303 -6.61 9.00 9.57
CA SER A 303 -5.45 9.49 10.33
C SER A 303 -4.16 8.78 9.91
N ILE A 304 -4.20 7.46 9.74
CA ILE A 304 -3.04 6.68 9.25
C ILE A 304 -2.66 7.10 7.82
N ALA A 305 -3.65 7.30 6.94
CA ALA A 305 -3.42 7.76 5.57
C ALA A 305 -2.74 9.15 5.54
N ASP A 306 -3.21 10.11 6.35
CA ASP A 306 -2.64 11.47 6.41
C ASP A 306 -1.21 11.46 6.97
N GLN A 307 -0.97 10.70 8.05
CA GLN A 307 0.37 10.52 8.62
C GLN A 307 1.32 9.90 7.60
N THR A 308 0.89 8.83 6.92
CA THR A 308 1.70 8.13 5.92
C THR A 308 2.04 9.04 4.75
N ALA A 309 1.05 9.77 4.22
CA ALA A 309 1.25 10.71 3.12
C ALA A 309 2.21 11.86 3.49
N ARG A 310 2.10 12.38 4.72
CA ARG A 310 2.97 13.44 5.22
C ARG A 310 4.42 12.97 5.37
N VAL A 311 4.61 11.80 6.00
CA VAL A 311 5.94 11.19 6.15
C VAL A 311 6.56 10.93 4.78
N GLU A 312 5.80 10.39 3.84
CA GLU A 312 6.25 10.12 2.49
C GLU A 312 6.64 11.38 1.72
N TYR A 313 5.86 12.46 1.85
CA TYR A 313 6.18 13.76 1.24
C TYR A 313 7.56 14.27 1.68
N TYR A 314 7.83 14.28 2.98
CA TYR A 314 9.13 14.72 3.50
C TYR A 314 10.26 13.75 3.16
N ARG A 315 9.99 12.44 3.20
CA ARG A 315 10.95 11.40 2.79
C ARG A 315 11.37 11.65 1.35
N TRP A 316 10.42 11.61 0.41
CA TRP A 316 10.67 11.77 -1.02
C TRP A 316 11.38 13.09 -1.33
N LEU A 317 10.94 14.20 -0.74
CA LEU A 317 11.55 15.51 -0.92
C LEU A 317 13.00 15.54 -0.42
N THR A 318 13.29 14.91 0.72
CA THR A 318 14.66 14.84 1.26
C THR A 318 15.59 14.09 0.32
N TYR A 319 15.18 12.93 -0.22
CA TYR A 319 15.99 12.18 -1.20
C TYR A 319 16.21 12.96 -2.48
N LEU A 320 15.19 13.68 -2.96
CA LEU A 320 15.31 14.54 -4.13
C LEU A 320 16.30 15.69 -3.91
N LEU A 321 16.24 16.35 -2.75
CA LEU A 321 17.15 17.44 -2.39
C LEU A 321 18.59 16.96 -2.25
N ILE A 322 18.81 15.79 -1.64
CA ILE A 322 20.15 15.17 -1.56
C ILE A 322 20.71 14.90 -2.97
N LEU A 323 19.89 14.35 -3.88
CA LEU A 323 20.32 14.10 -5.26
C LEU A 323 20.68 15.41 -6.01
N ILE A 324 19.88 16.46 -5.84
CA ILE A 324 20.16 17.77 -6.45
C ILE A 324 21.47 18.34 -5.90
N LEU A 325 21.70 18.24 -4.59
CA LEU A 325 22.94 18.66 -3.95
C LEU A 325 24.14 17.90 -4.55
N ASP A 326 24.03 16.57 -4.70
CA ASP A 326 25.07 15.72 -5.27
C ASP A 326 25.39 16.10 -6.72
N LEU A 327 24.37 16.35 -7.54
CA LEU A 327 24.54 16.80 -8.92
C LEU A 327 25.24 18.17 -9.00
N ILE A 328 24.86 19.11 -8.14
CA ILE A 328 25.51 20.43 -8.08
C ILE A 328 26.99 20.27 -7.72
N ILE A 329 27.32 19.44 -6.72
CA ILE A 329 28.70 19.21 -6.31
C ILE A 329 29.51 18.53 -7.42
N CYS A 330 28.90 17.59 -8.16
CA CYS A 330 29.53 16.97 -9.32
C CYS A 330 29.83 18.00 -10.42
N LEU A 331 28.89 18.90 -10.73
CA LEU A 331 29.09 19.96 -11.72
C LEU A 331 30.18 20.95 -11.28
N LEU A 332 30.17 21.36 -10.00
CA LEU A 332 31.19 22.24 -9.46
C LEU A 332 32.57 21.58 -9.42
N ALA A 333 32.66 20.27 -9.17
CA ALA A 333 33.89 19.51 -9.28
C ALA A 333 34.42 19.51 -10.72
N CYS A 334 33.57 19.28 -11.72
CA CYS A 334 33.94 19.38 -13.14
C CYS A 334 34.46 20.77 -13.51
N LEU A 335 33.82 21.83 -13.02
CA LEU A 335 34.28 23.22 -13.21
C LEU A 335 35.60 23.49 -12.48
N GLY A 336 35.79 22.91 -11.29
CA GLY A 336 37.03 22.98 -10.52
C GLY A 336 38.21 22.38 -11.28
N LEU A 337 38.00 21.22 -11.90
CA LEU A 337 38.97 20.57 -12.77
C LEU A 337 39.28 21.42 -14.00
N ALA A 338 38.26 22.01 -14.63
CA ALA A 338 38.43 22.86 -15.80
C ALA A 338 39.21 24.15 -15.52
N LYS A 339 38.98 24.78 -14.35
CA LYS A 339 39.62 26.05 -13.97
C LYS A 339 40.96 25.89 -13.23
N GLN A 340 41.36 24.69 -12.83
CA GLN A 340 42.58 24.41 -12.06
C GLN A 340 42.76 25.31 -10.81
N SER A 341 41.67 25.81 -10.21
CA SER A 341 41.73 26.71 -9.06
C SER A 341 41.90 25.92 -7.77
N ARG A 342 42.99 26.18 -7.03
CA ARG A 342 43.31 25.47 -5.78
C ARG A 342 42.25 25.65 -4.69
N TRP A 343 41.77 26.88 -4.48
CA TRP A 343 40.75 27.17 -3.48
C TRP A 343 39.42 26.46 -3.78
N LEU A 344 39.04 26.40 -5.06
CA LEU A 344 37.84 25.71 -5.49
C LEU A 344 37.97 24.19 -5.29
N LEU A 345 39.16 23.63 -5.53
CA LEU A 345 39.42 22.20 -5.37
C LEU A 345 39.35 21.76 -3.89
N THR A 346 39.91 22.55 -2.97
CA THR A 346 39.83 22.28 -1.53
C THR A 346 38.40 22.35 -1.00
N THR A 347 37.61 23.36 -1.42
CA THR A 347 36.21 23.46 -0.98
C THR A 347 35.37 22.31 -1.53
N MET A 348 35.57 21.92 -2.79
CA MET A 348 34.89 20.76 -3.38
C MET A 348 35.21 19.46 -2.64
N MET A 349 36.44 19.29 -2.16
CA MET A 349 36.82 18.10 -1.41
C MET A 349 36.06 17.98 -0.07
N VAL A 350 35.90 19.10 0.65
CA VAL A 350 35.12 19.13 1.90
C VAL A 350 33.64 18.80 1.64
N PHE A 351 33.05 19.42 0.60
CA PHE A 351 31.67 19.13 0.22
C PHE A 351 31.48 17.68 -0.26
N GLY A 352 32.46 17.10 -0.97
CA GLY A 352 32.44 15.71 -1.40
C GLY A 352 32.50 14.70 -0.25
N VAL A 353 33.26 14.99 0.82
CA VAL A 353 33.25 14.15 2.02
C VAL A 353 31.90 14.24 2.74
N LEU A 354 31.31 15.43 2.82
CA LEU A 354 30.00 15.63 3.43
C LEU A 354 28.91 14.84 2.69
N THR A 355 28.87 14.89 1.35
CA THR A 355 27.91 14.11 0.56
C THR A 355 28.15 12.61 0.64
N LEU A 356 29.40 12.17 0.73
CA LEU A 356 29.72 10.77 0.99
C LEU A 356 29.10 10.31 2.33
N VAL A 357 29.24 11.09 3.40
CA VAL A 357 28.63 10.76 4.70
C VAL A 357 27.10 10.73 4.60
N LEU A 358 26.48 11.72 3.95
CA LEU A 358 25.02 11.80 3.80
C LEU A 358 24.44 10.66 2.94
N SER A 359 25.14 10.26 1.87
CA SER A 359 24.70 9.17 0.99
C SER A 359 24.79 7.81 1.69
N TRP A 360 25.86 7.53 2.43
CA TRP A 360 26.02 6.28 3.16
C TRP A 360 25.07 6.14 4.36
N THR A 361 24.84 7.23 5.09
CA THR A 361 23.85 7.26 6.19
C THR A 361 22.44 7.01 5.65
N SER A 362 22.11 7.65 4.53
CA SER A 362 20.86 7.43 3.81
C SER A 362 20.71 5.98 3.33
N LEU A 363 21.75 5.40 2.71
CA LEU A 363 21.76 3.99 2.28
C LEU A 363 21.47 3.02 3.44
N GLY A 364 22.07 3.24 4.61
CA GLY A 364 21.82 2.40 5.79
C GLY A 364 20.36 2.44 6.25
N ALA A 365 19.76 3.64 6.29
CA ALA A 365 18.35 3.81 6.64
C ALA A 365 17.41 3.20 5.58
N VAL A 366 17.70 3.38 4.29
CA VAL A 366 16.92 2.77 3.19
C VAL A 366 16.99 1.25 3.26
N LEU A 367 18.17 0.68 3.48
CA LEU A 367 18.32 -0.77 3.51
C LEU A 367 17.51 -1.38 4.66
N ALA A 368 17.61 -0.81 5.87
CA ALA A 368 16.87 -1.29 7.03
C ALA A 368 15.35 -1.17 6.84
N THR A 369 14.88 -0.05 6.31
CA THR A 369 13.45 0.16 6.03
C THR A 369 12.94 -0.71 4.88
N ALA A 370 13.74 -0.94 3.83
CA ALA A 370 13.40 -1.79 2.70
C ALA A 370 13.30 -3.27 3.10
N VAL A 371 14.21 -3.76 3.94
CA VAL A 371 14.12 -5.12 4.50
C VAL A 371 12.88 -5.26 5.38
N GLY A 372 12.65 -4.35 6.33
CA GLY A 372 11.47 -4.44 7.21
C GLY A 372 10.13 -4.35 6.47
N THR A 373 10.02 -3.47 5.46
CA THR A 373 8.82 -3.39 4.62
C THR A 373 8.65 -4.61 3.72
N SER A 374 9.74 -5.25 3.28
CA SER A 374 9.67 -6.51 2.54
C SER A 374 9.19 -7.67 3.41
N ASP A 375 9.62 -7.72 4.68
CA ASP A 375 9.16 -8.74 5.64
C ASP A 375 7.66 -8.61 5.90
N PHE A 376 7.17 -7.38 6.02
CA PHE A 376 5.73 -7.12 6.15
C PHE A 376 4.95 -7.55 4.91
N CYS A 377 5.49 -7.30 3.71
CA CYS A 377 4.84 -7.70 2.46
C CYS A 377 4.77 -9.24 2.28
N VAL A 378 5.79 -9.98 2.72
CA VAL A 378 5.90 -11.42 2.47
C VAL A 378 5.38 -12.26 3.63
N SER A 379 5.55 -11.81 4.88
CA SER A 379 5.27 -12.57 6.10
C SER A 379 4.69 -11.72 7.25
N PRO A 380 3.50 -11.11 7.07
CA PRO A 380 2.89 -10.25 8.09
C PRO A 380 2.18 -11.01 9.22
N ASP A 381 2.05 -12.34 9.12
CA ASP A 381 1.11 -13.15 9.91
C ASP A 381 1.25 -12.97 11.43
N LYS A 382 2.49 -13.00 11.95
CA LYS A 382 2.76 -12.85 13.38
C LYS A 382 2.32 -11.49 13.91
N PHE A 383 2.57 -10.43 13.14
CA PHE A 383 2.15 -9.07 13.49
C PHE A 383 0.63 -8.91 13.44
N LEU A 384 -0.03 -9.46 12.41
CA LEU A 384 -1.49 -9.39 12.31
C LEU A 384 -2.18 -10.17 13.44
N LEU A 385 -1.63 -11.35 13.81
CA LEU A 385 -2.13 -12.14 14.93
C LEU A 385 -1.87 -11.47 16.28
N SER A 386 -0.76 -10.74 16.46
CA SER A 386 -0.49 -10.02 17.70
C SER A 386 -1.44 -8.83 17.87
N GLN A 387 -1.69 -8.07 16.80
CA GLN A 387 -2.55 -6.88 16.81
C GLN A 387 -4.04 -7.22 16.96
N THR A 388 -4.48 -8.37 16.45
CA THR A 388 -5.89 -8.81 16.55
C THR A 388 -6.19 -9.62 17.82
N LYS A 389 -5.18 -9.85 18.66
CA LYS A 389 -5.28 -10.66 19.88
C LYS A 389 -6.25 -10.01 20.88
N GLY A 390 -7.35 -10.70 21.16
CA GLY A 390 -8.37 -10.27 22.14
C GLY A 390 -9.60 -9.62 21.52
N VAL A 391 -9.52 -9.18 20.24
CA VAL A 391 -10.65 -8.58 19.50
C VAL A 391 -11.35 -9.61 18.62
N ILE A 392 -10.57 -10.46 17.94
CA ILE A 392 -11.09 -11.47 17.00
C ILE A 392 -10.50 -12.83 17.36
N GLY A 393 -11.32 -13.89 17.26
CA GLY A 393 -10.86 -15.27 17.41
C GLY A 393 -9.70 -15.59 16.44
N THR A 394 -8.65 -16.24 16.94
CA THR A 394 -7.47 -16.58 16.14
C THR A 394 -7.80 -17.47 14.93
N ASP A 395 -8.84 -18.29 15.06
CA ASP A 395 -9.41 -19.14 14.02
C ASP A 395 -10.06 -18.32 12.89
N ILE A 396 -10.77 -17.24 13.22
CA ILE A 396 -11.36 -16.31 12.25
C ILE A 396 -10.25 -15.59 11.49
N VAL A 397 -9.26 -15.03 12.21
CA VAL A 397 -8.14 -14.32 11.58
C VAL A 397 -7.38 -15.25 10.64
N HIS A 398 -7.05 -16.46 11.09
CA HIS A 398 -6.36 -17.46 10.26
C HIS A 398 -7.21 -17.90 9.05
N TYR A 399 -8.54 -18.03 9.21
CA TYR A 399 -9.44 -18.34 8.11
C TYR A 399 -9.42 -17.28 7.01
N TYR A 400 -9.43 -15.99 7.37
CA TYR A 400 -9.40 -14.88 6.40
C TYR A 400 -7.99 -14.57 5.87
N LEU A 401 -6.93 -14.81 6.64
CA LEU A 401 -5.55 -14.65 6.16
C LEU A 401 -5.19 -15.69 5.10
N TYR A 402 -5.42 -16.98 5.37
CA TYR A 402 -5.05 -18.04 4.43
C TYR A 402 -6.15 -18.38 3.42
N CYS A 403 -7.38 -17.91 3.68
CA CYS A 403 -8.55 -18.14 2.82
C CYS A 403 -8.64 -19.62 2.37
N ASN A 404 -8.45 -20.54 3.32
CA ASN A 404 -8.38 -21.96 3.04
C ASN A 404 -9.80 -22.53 2.84
N GLN A 405 -10.07 -23.02 1.64
CA GLN A 405 -11.39 -23.53 1.25
C GLN A 405 -11.78 -24.84 1.96
N THR A 406 -10.85 -25.50 2.65
CA THR A 406 -11.15 -26.72 3.43
C THR A 406 -11.66 -26.42 4.84
N LEU A 407 -11.47 -25.19 5.33
CA LEU A 407 -11.98 -24.77 6.62
C LEU A 407 -13.44 -24.33 6.47
N SER A 408 -14.30 -24.75 7.40
CA SER A 408 -15.67 -24.27 7.49
C SER A 408 -15.67 -22.81 7.92
N ASN A 409 -16.53 -21.98 7.31
CA ASN A 409 -16.70 -20.59 7.69
C ASN A 409 -17.07 -20.51 9.19
N PRO A 410 -16.27 -19.81 10.03
CA PRO A 410 -16.51 -19.71 11.46
C PRO A 410 -17.86 -19.05 11.81
N PHE A 411 -18.45 -18.28 10.89
CA PHE A 411 -19.75 -17.64 11.06
C PHE A 411 -20.95 -18.46 10.54
N GLN A 412 -20.74 -19.70 10.07
CA GLN A 412 -21.80 -20.59 9.60
C GLN A 412 -22.04 -21.80 10.52
N GLN A 413 -21.64 -21.71 11.78
CA GLN A 413 -21.88 -22.77 12.77
C GLN A 413 -23.34 -22.81 13.26
#